data_AF-A0AAV2AMD7-F1
#
_entry.id   AF-A0AAV2AMD7-F1
#
_cell.length_a   1.000
_cell.length_b   1.000
_cell.length_c   1.000
_cell.angle_alpha   90.00
_cell.angle_beta   90.00
_cell.angle_gamma   90.00
#
_symmetry.space_group_name_H-M   'P 1'
#
loop_
_entity.id
_entity.type
_entity.pdbx_description
1 polymer ?
#
loop_
_entity_poly.entity_id
_entity_poly.type
_entity_poly.pdbx_seq_one_letter_code
_entity_poly.pdbx_strand_id
1 'polypeptide(L)'
;MDVESTKADEEARKRRERLKNLRNRISENQNGEDENVDEALPKPVFRNYTPLDEDLRLNQLPKPKPESGERLKSNEDDLAEAVNIQAEMANKDVDSDED
;
A
#
# COMPACT_ATOMS: atom_id res chain seq x y z
N MET A 1 26.28 25.99 -49.98
CA MET A 1 26.24 24.70 -49.25
C MET A 1 25.77 25.04 -47.83
N ASP A 2 24.50 25.45 -47.65
CA ASP A 2 24.10 26.17 -46.42
C ASP A 2 22.69 25.79 -45.91
N VAL A 3 22.02 24.82 -46.55
CA VAL A 3 20.64 24.44 -46.21
C VAL A 3 20.56 23.58 -44.94
N GLU A 4 21.62 22.86 -44.59
CA GLU A 4 21.67 22.03 -43.38
C GLU A 4 21.95 22.85 -42.11
N SER A 5 22.75 23.92 -42.21
CA SER A 5 23.04 24.80 -41.07
C SER A 5 21.77 25.49 -40.59
N THR A 6 20.96 26.02 -41.51
CA THR A 6 19.71 26.70 -41.15
C THR A 6 18.67 25.74 -40.58
N LYS A 7 18.57 24.51 -41.12
CA LYS A 7 17.69 23.47 -40.60
C LYS A 7 18.08 23.01 -39.20
N ALA A 8 19.38 22.83 -38.95
CA ALA A 8 19.91 22.47 -37.64
C ALA A 8 19.68 23.59 -36.61
N ASP A 9 19.87 24.85 -37.01
CA ASP A 9 19.64 26.02 -36.16
C ASP A 9 18.16 26.19 -35.78
N GLU A 10 17.26 25.94 -36.73
CA GLU A 10 15.81 25.95 -36.50
C GLU A 10 15.37 24.82 -35.56
N GLU A 11 15.91 23.61 -35.73
CA GLU A 11 15.63 22.47 -34.85
C GLU A 11 16.18 22.71 -33.43
N ALA A 12 17.37 23.29 -33.31
CA ALA A 12 17.95 23.69 -32.03
C ALA A 12 17.14 24.78 -31.32
N ARG A 13 16.52 25.72 -32.05
CA ARG A 13 15.56 26.69 -31.49
C ARG A 13 14.30 25.99 -30.96
N LYS A 14 13.68 25.13 -31.76
CA LYS A 14 12.46 24.39 -31.36
C LYS A 14 12.72 23.52 -30.12
N ARG A 15 13.88 22.86 -30.04
CA ARG A 15 14.28 22.07 -28.87
C ARG A 15 14.43 22.93 -27.62
N ARG A 16 15.09 24.08 -27.73
CA ARG A 16 15.26 25.03 -26.61
C ARG A 16 13.92 25.52 -26.06
N GLU A 17 13.00 25.89 -26.94
CA GLU A 17 11.66 26.36 -26.56
C GLU A 17 10.85 25.25 -25.86
N ARG A 18 10.85 24.03 -26.43
CA ARG A 18 10.18 22.87 -25.82
C ARG A 18 10.72 22.58 -24.42
N LEU A 19 12.04 22.64 -24.22
CA LEU A 19 12.66 22.40 -22.92
C LEU A 19 12.33 23.50 -21.91
N LYS A 20 12.26 24.77 -22.34
CA LYS A 20 11.84 25.89 -21.50
C LYS A 20 10.40 25.70 -21.01
N ASN A 21 9.47 25.38 -21.91
CA ASN A 21 8.07 25.14 -21.58
C ASN A 21 7.89 23.90 -20.70
N LEU A 22 8.71 22.86 -20.88
CA LEU A 22 8.71 21.69 -20.00
C LEU A 22 9.17 22.04 -18.58
N ARG A 23 10.26 22.81 -18.44
CA ARG A 23 10.75 23.27 -17.14
C ARG A 23 9.72 24.13 -16.41
N ASN A 24 9.08 25.07 -17.10
CA ASN A 24 8.05 25.93 -16.52
C ASN A 24 6.85 25.11 -15.99
N ARG A 25 6.37 24.13 -16.78
CA ARG A 25 5.28 23.24 -16.34
C ARG A 25 5.65 22.38 -15.14
N ILE A 26 6.90 21.91 -15.08
CA ILE A 26 7.38 21.14 -13.92
C ILE A 26 7.45 22.04 -12.68
N SER A 27 7.97 23.26 -12.80
CA SER A 27 7.99 24.20 -11.66
C SER A 27 6.60 24.65 -11.22
N GLU A 28 5.66 24.81 -12.15
CA GLU A 28 4.25 25.12 -11.83
C GLU A 28 3.56 23.94 -11.14
N ASN A 29 3.79 22.71 -11.59
CA ASN A 29 3.24 21.50 -10.96
C ASN A 29 3.94 21.13 -9.63
N GLN A 30 5.13 21.66 -9.35
CA GLN A 30 5.81 21.47 -8.06
C GLN A 30 5.26 22.39 -6.96
N ASN A 31 4.56 23.48 -7.34
CA ASN A 31 3.81 24.34 -6.42
C ASN A 31 2.34 23.91 -6.29
N GLY A 32 1.94 22.80 -6.91
CA GLY A 32 0.75 22.07 -6.50
C GLY A 32 1.06 21.34 -5.20
N GLU A 33 1.22 22.11 -4.13
CA GLU A 33 1.27 21.57 -2.79
C GLU A 33 0.05 20.67 -2.63
N ASP A 34 0.31 19.43 -2.24
CA ASP A 34 -0.68 18.52 -1.66
C ASP A 34 -1.05 19.12 -0.30
N GLU A 35 -1.66 20.31 -0.30
CA GLU A 35 -1.84 21.17 0.88
C GLU A 35 -2.96 20.68 1.80
N ASN A 36 -3.41 19.43 1.64
CA ASN A 36 -4.46 18.80 2.43
C ASN A 36 -4.14 17.33 2.75
N VAL A 37 -2.92 17.03 3.20
CA VAL A 37 -2.60 15.68 3.73
C VAL A 37 -3.36 15.37 5.04
N ASP A 38 -3.94 16.39 5.69
CA ASP A 38 -4.73 16.26 6.92
C ASP A 38 -6.25 16.18 6.69
N GLU A 39 -6.75 16.41 5.47
CA GLU A 39 -8.14 16.11 5.14
C GLU A 39 -8.25 14.62 4.80
N ALA A 40 -8.92 13.86 5.67
CA ALA A 40 -9.13 12.44 5.46
C ALA A 40 -9.72 12.19 4.06
N LEU A 41 -8.90 11.62 3.17
CA LEU A 41 -9.30 11.29 1.81
C LEU A 41 -10.61 10.48 1.84
N PRO A 42 -11.52 10.70 0.88
CA PRO A 42 -12.75 9.92 0.80
C PRO A 42 -12.38 8.45 0.71
N LYS A 43 -13.03 7.63 1.54
CA LYS A 43 -12.77 6.19 1.57
C LYS A 43 -12.98 5.62 0.16
N PRO A 44 -12.07 4.76 -0.33
CA PRO A 44 -12.22 4.17 -1.65
C PRO A 44 -13.50 3.34 -1.70
N VAL A 45 -14.36 3.64 -2.67
CA VAL A 45 -15.55 2.83 -2.94
C VAL A 45 -15.13 1.70 -3.87
N PHE A 46 -14.81 0.55 -3.30
CA PHE A 46 -14.63 -0.67 -4.09
C PHE A 46 -15.96 -1.02 -4.74
N ARG A 47 -15.97 -1.12 -6.07
CA ARG A 47 -17.13 -1.64 -6.78
C ARG A 47 -17.33 -3.08 -6.33
N ASN A 48 -18.53 -3.41 -5.87
CA ASN A 48 -18.88 -4.79 -5.62
C ASN A 48 -18.77 -5.54 -6.97
N TYR A 49 -17.91 -6.54 -7.05
CA TYR A 49 -17.77 -7.40 -8.24
C TYR A 49 -18.97 -8.33 -8.45
N THR A 50 -20.09 -8.11 -7.74
CA THR A 50 -21.33 -8.85 -7.95
C THR A 50 -21.97 -8.35 -9.25
N PRO A 51 -22.15 -9.21 -10.27
CA PRO A 51 -22.78 -8.82 -11.51
C PRO A 51 -24.21 -8.30 -11.27
N LEU A 52 -24.61 -7.25 -11.99
CA LEU A 52 -26.00 -6.77 -12.02
C LEU A 52 -26.89 -7.67 -12.88
N ASP A 53 -26.29 -8.31 -13.89
CA ASP A 53 -26.96 -9.19 -14.84
C ASP A 53 -27.41 -10.50 -14.17
N GLU A 54 -28.65 -10.90 -14.42
CA GLU A 54 -29.28 -12.07 -13.81
C GLU A 54 -28.62 -13.38 -14.31
N ASP A 55 -28.25 -13.43 -15.58
CA ASP A 55 -27.61 -14.63 -16.18
C ASP A 55 -26.23 -14.89 -15.57
N LEU A 56 -25.45 -13.85 -15.30
CA LEU A 56 -24.14 -13.95 -14.66
C LEU A 56 -24.25 -14.31 -13.18
N ARG A 57 -25.34 -13.89 -12.50
CA ARG A 57 -25.61 -14.28 -11.11
C ARG A 57 -26.02 -15.75 -11.00
N LEU A 58 -26.78 -16.26 -11.96
CA LEU A 58 -27.23 -17.66 -11.96
C LEU A 58 -26.06 -18.64 -12.07
N ASN A 59 -25.03 -18.26 -12.82
CA ASN A 59 -23.83 -19.07 -13.05
C ASN A 59 -22.72 -18.82 -12.00
N GLN A 60 -23.01 -18.09 -10.93
CA GLN A 60 -22.02 -17.79 -9.90
C GLN A 60 -21.75 -19.03 -9.03
N LEU A 61 -20.46 -19.36 -8.86
CA LEU A 61 -20.04 -20.43 -7.94
C LEU A 61 -20.40 -20.09 -6.49
N PRO A 62 -20.71 -21.09 -5.65
CA PRO A 62 -20.96 -20.86 -4.23
C PRO A 62 -19.74 -20.24 -3.56
N LYS A 63 -19.96 -19.23 -2.72
CA LYS A 63 -18.88 -18.61 -1.94
C LYS A 63 -18.21 -19.68 -1.06
N PRO A 64 -16.87 -19.76 -1.03
CA PRO A 64 -16.20 -20.69 -0.15
C PRO A 64 -16.55 -20.33 1.30
N LYS A 65 -16.99 -21.34 2.06
CA LYS A 65 -17.14 -21.18 3.51
C LYS A 65 -15.72 -21.11 4.09
N PRO A 66 -15.40 -20.09 4.90
CA PRO A 66 -14.13 -20.12 5.62
C PRO A 66 -14.07 -21.38 6.47
N GLU A 67 -12.95 -22.10 6.41
CA GLU A 67 -12.70 -23.22 7.30
C GLU A 67 -12.78 -22.71 8.75
N SER A 68 -13.52 -23.42 9.60
CA SER A 68 -13.56 -23.11 11.03
C SER A 68 -12.16 -23.41 11.57
N GLY A 69 -11.40 -22.34 11.81
CA GLY A 69 -9.97 -22.41 12.10
C GLY A 69 -9.68 -23.23 13.35
N GLU A 70 -9.37 -24.50 13.15
CA GLU A 70 -8.59 -25.28 14.13
C GLU A 70 -7.12 -24.82 14.11
N ARG A 71 -6.65 -24.29 12.97
CA ARG A 71 -5.31 -23.74 12.77
C ARG A 71 -4.94 -22.53 13.66
N LEU A 72 -5.89 -21.88 14.31
CA LEU A 72 -5.63 -20.71 15.17
C LEU A 72 -5.53 -21.07 16.66
N LYS A 73 -6.07 -22.20 17.08
CA LYS A 73 -6.14 -22.58 18.51
C LYS A 73 -4.79 -22.98 19.09
N SER A 74 -3.91 -23.57 18.28
CA SER A 74 -2.60 -24.04 18.73
C SER A 74 -1.73 -22.92 19.30
N ASN A 75 -1.86 -21.69 18.80
CA ASN A 75 -0.98 -20.59 19.20
C ASN A 75 -1.39 -19.96 20.54
N GLU A 76 -2.65 -20.10 20.95
CA GLU A 76 -3.15 -19.54 22.22
C GLU A 76 -2.78 -20.43 23.40
N ASP A 77 -2.86 -21.75 23.21
CA ASP A 77 -2.46 -22.74 24.21
C ASP A 77 -0.95 -22.74 24.44
N ASP A 78 -0.14 -22.67 23.36
CA ASP A 78 1.33 -22.56 23.43
C ASP A 78 1.77 -21.27 24.16
N LEU A 79 1.06 -20.15 23.95
CA LEU A 79 1.34 -18.88 24.62
C LEU A 79 0.96 -18.93 26.11
N ALA A 80 -0.17 -19.56 26.45
CA ALA A 80 -0.61 -19.72 27.83
C ALA A 80 0.36 -20.60 28.63
N GLU A 81 0.87 -21.67 28.02
CA GLU A 81 1.89 -22.53 28.65
C GLU A 81 3.20 -21.77 28.88
N ALA A 82 3.67 -21.01 27.89
CA ALA A 82 4.89 -20.19 28.02
C ALA A 82 4.76 -19.11 29.12
N VAL A 83 3.60 -18.46 29.24
CA VAL A 83 3.35 -17.46 30.29
C VAL A 83 3.33 -18.09 31.68
N ASN A 84 2.70 -19.26 31.83
CA ASN A 84 2.70 -19.99 33.10
C ASN A 84 4.10 -20.45 33.51
N ILE A 85 4.89 -21.00 32.58
CA ILE A 85 6.29 -21.39 32.83
C ILE A 85 7.12 -20.18 33.29
N GLN A 86 6.94 -19.03 32.66
CA GLN A 86 7.68 -17.82 33.02
C GLN A 86 7.29 -17.27 34.41
N ALA A 87 6.02 -17.38 34.78
CA ALA A 87 5.55 -17.04 36.12
C ALA A 87 6.11 -17.99 37.20
N GLU A 88 6.24 -19.29 36.91
CA GLU A 88 6.85 -20.26 37.82
C GLU A 88 8.35 -20.01 38.03
N MET A 89 9.10 -19.71 36.96
CA MET A 89 10.52 -19.38 37.08
C MET A 89 10.76 -18.12 37.91
N ALA A 90 9.97 -17.06 37.69
CA ALA A 90 10.08 -15.81 38.44
C ALA A 90 9.79 -15.96 39.95
N ASN A 91 8.95 -16.92 40.35
CA ASN A 91 8.67 -17.20 41.76
C ASN A 91 9.73 -18.11 42.41
N LYS A 92 10.44 -18.92 41.62
CA LYS A 92 11.47 -19.83 42.13
C LYS A 92 12.79 -19.13 42.47
N ASP A 93 13.06 -17.99 41.83
CA ASP A 93 14.27 -17.19 42.05
C ASP A 93 14.19 -16.29 43.31
N VAL A 94 13.07 -16.30 44.04
CA VAL A 94 12.89 -15.51 45.29
C VAL A 94 13.18 -16.32 46.56
N ASP A 95 13.13 -17.66 46.51
CA ASP A 95 13.28 -18.53 47.69
C ASP A 95 14.69 -19.14 47.84
N SER A 96 15.68 -18.75 47.03
CA SER A 96 17.04 -19.34 47.05
C SER A 96 18.11 -18.51 47.77
N ASP A 97 17.77 -17.37 48.39
CA ASP A 97 18.70 -16.49 49.12
C ASP A 97 18.51 -16.49 50.66
N GLU A 98 17.95 -17.55 51.24
CA GLU A 98 17.97 -17.79 52.69
C GLU A 98 18.39 -19.23 53.02
N ASP A 99 19.71 -19.47 53.08
CA ASP A 99 20.38 -20.32 54.09
C ASP A 99 21.92 -20.13 54.06
#